data_AF-G9WLN1-F1
#
_entry.id   AF-G9WLN1-F1
#
_cell.length_a   1.000
_cell.length_b   1.000
_cell.length_c   1.000
_cell.angle_alpha   90.00
_cell.angle_beta   90.00
_cell.angle_gamma   90.00
#
_symmetry.space_group_name_H-M   'P 1'
#
loop_
_entity.id
_entity.type
_entity.pdbx_description
1 polymer ?
#
loop_
_entity_poly.entity_id
_entity_poly.type
_entity_poly.pdbx_seq_one_letter_code
_entity_poly.pdbx_strand_id
1 'polypeptide(L)'
;MRFSIDYKMTLYVLVVGCACIVFRMATSPSFPQILGLAVGVGLCLISVALTVFEIMKGLDFFYGYAENWNGYGIVNSGFIAGMSAFFFSRDWRTGIIIVILLGICTLIERFCVRYIISLIKNDQK
;
A
#
# COMPACT_ATOMS: atom_id res chain seq x y z
N MET A 1 22.44 1.03 -3.75
CA MET A 1 21.11 0.68 -3.20
C MET A 1 20.85 -0.78 -3.61
N ARG A 2 20.60 -1.71 -2.68
CA ARG A 2 20.34 -3.11 -3.07
C ARG A 2 18.94 -3.16 -3.70
N PHE A 3 18.83 -3.65 -4.93
CA PHE A 3 17.56 -3.92 -5.60
C PHE A 3 16.90 -5.16 -4.97
N SER A 4 16.47 -5.04 -3.71
CA SER A 4 15.76 -6.11 -3.02
C SER A 4 14.27 -5.95 -3.27
N ILE A 5 13.64 -7.03 -3.72
CA ILE A 5 12.18 -7.14 -3.80
C ILE A 5 11.61 -7.00 -2.38
N ASP A 6 10.63 -6.11 -2.21
CA ASP A 6 10.10 -5.71 -0.89
C ASP A 6 8.94 -6.62 -0.45
N TYR A 7 9.24 -7.91 -0.26
CA TYR A 7 8.25 -8.93 0.08
C TYR A 7 7.49 -8.64 1.38
N LYS A 8 8.14 -7.96 2.35
CA LYS A 8 7.50 -7.57 3.61
C LYS A 8 6.37 -6.59 3.37
N MET A 9 6.59 -5.58 2.52
CA MET A 9 5.56 -4.61 2.18
C MET A 9 4.42 -5.25 1.39
N THR A 10 4.74 -6.10 0.41
CA THR A 10 3.72 -6.84 -0.34
C THR A 10 2.88 -7.75 0.56
N LEU A 11 3.50 -8.52 1.45
CA LEU A 11 2.78 -9.35 2.42
C LEU A 11 1.88 -8.51 3.32
N TYR A 12 2.35 -7.32 3.71
CA TYR A 12 1.56 -6.43 4.54
C TYR A 12 0.31 -5.90 3.84
N VAL A 13 0.42 -5.50 2.56
CA VAL A 13 -0.73 -5.15 1.71
C VAL A 13 -1.73 -6.31 1.65
N LEU A 14 -1.24 -7.54 1.48
CA LEU A 14 -2.10 -8.72 1.42
C LEU A 14 -2.86 -8.95 2.74
N VAL A 15 -2.16 -8.88 3.88
CA VAL A 15 -2.77 -9.08 5.20
C VAL A 15 -3.82 -8.01 5.49
N VAL A 16 -3.48 -6.73 5.30
CA VAL A 16 -4.39 -5.61 5.52
C VAL A 16 -5.58 -5.67 4.55
N GLY A 17 -5.31 -5.96 3.27
CA GLY A 17 -6.34 -6.11 2.25
C GLY A 17 -7.34 -7.22 2.57
N CYS A 18 -6.86 -8.39 3.00
CA CYS A 18 -7.72 -9.49 3.45
C CYS A 18 -8.58 -9.08 4.64
N ALA A 19 -8.01 -8.41 5.65
CA ALA A 19 -8.76 -7.92 6.80
C ALA A 19 -9.85 -6.91 6.38
N CYS A 20 -9.54 -6.03 5.43
CA CYS A 20 -10.49 -5.07 4.88
C CYS A 20 -11.63 -5.72 4.09
N ILE A 21 -11.38 -6.78 3.33
CA ILE A 21 -12.45 -7.56 2.67
C ILE A 21 -13.37 -8.17 3.72
N VAL A 22 -12.82 -8.82 4.75
CA VAL A 22 -13.61 -9.43 5.82
C VAL A 22 -14.49 -8.37 6.48
N PHE A 23 -13.92 -7.22 6.82
CA PHE A 23 -14.65 -6.13 7.44
C PHE A 23 -15.76 -5.58 6.54
N ARG A 24 -15.52 -5.46 5.23
CA ARG A 24 -16.54 -5.06 4.28
C ARG A 24 -17.69 -6.05 4.21
N MET A 25 -17.41 -7.35 4.11
CA MET A 25 -18.46 -8.36 4.02
C MET A 25 -19.29 -8.40 5.31
N ALA A 26 -18.64 -8.24 6.46
CA ALA A 26 -19.32 -8.21 7.76
C ALA A 26 -20.21 -6.97 7.95
N THR A 27 -19.79 -5.81 7.46
CA THR A 27 -20.53 -4.54 7.63
C THR A 27 -21.50 -4.23 6.49
N SER A 28 -21.30 -4.84 5.32
CA SER A 28 -22.12 -4.66 4.10
C SER A 28 -22.53 -3.19 3.85
N PRO A 29 -21.57 -2.25 3.84
CA PRO A 29 -21.89 -0.84 3.78
C PRO A 29 -22.50 -0.45 2.43
N SER A 30 -23.56 0.36 2.46
CA SER A 30 -24.18 0.91 1.26
C SER A 30 -23.65 2.31 0.95
N PHE A 31 -22.82 2.43 -0.08
CA PHE A 31 -22.43 3.74 -0.63
C PHE A 31 -22.41 3.71 -2.17
N PRO A 32 -22.59 4.87 -2.84
CA PRO A 32 -22.58 4.95 -4.30
C PRO A 32 -21.29 4.35 -4.88
N GLN A 33 -21.42 3.52 -5.92
CA GLN A 33 -20.27 2.79 -6.50
C GLN A 33 -19.15 3.73 -6.97
N ILE A 34 -19.52 4.88 -7.54
CA ILE A 34 -18.56 5.90 -8.01
C ILE A 34 -17.77 6.48 -6.83
N LEU A 35 -18.41 6.72 -5.69
CA LEU A 35 -17.76 7.23 -4.50
C LEU A 35 -16.76 6.19 -3.95
N GLY A 36 -17.15 4.92 -3.91
CA GLY A 36 -16.24 3.83 -3.54
C GLY A 36 -15.00 3.79 -4.42
N LEU A 37 -15.18 3.80 -5.74
CA LEU A 37 -14.07 3.82 -6.69
C LEU A 37 -13.15 5.03 -6.48
N ALA A 38 -13.72 6.23 -6.33
CA ALA A 38 -12.96 7.45 -6.14
C ALA A 38 -12.10 7.41 -4.87
N VAL A 39 -12.67 6.95 -3.74
CA VAL A 39 -11.94 6.80 -2.48
C VAL A 39 -10.84 5.74 -2.60
N GLY A 40 -11.14 4.58 -3.19
CA GLY A 40 -10.15 3.53 -3.41
C GLY A 40 -8.96 4.00 -4.25
N VAL A 41 -9.22 4.71 -5.37
CA VAL A 41 -8.17 5.27 -6.22
C VAL A 41 -7.37 6.35 -5.47
N GLY A 42 -8.04 7.22 -4.71
CA GLY A 42 -7.39 8.23 -3.88
C GLY A 42 -6.42 7.62 -2.87
N LEU A 43 -6.82 6.53 -2.20
CA LEU A 43 -5.94 5.80 -1.29
C LEU A 43 -4.73 5.19 -2.02
N CYS A 44 -4.92 4.60 -3.20
CA CYS A 44 -3.79 4.11 -4.00
C CYS A 44 -2.79 5.21 -4.34
N LEU A 45 -3.26 6.40 -4.73
CA LEU A 45 -2.37 7.54 -5.04
C LEU A 45 -1.60 8.02 -3.80
N ILE A 46 -2.26 8.11 -2.65
CA ILE A 46 -1.61 8.44 -1.37
C ILE A 46 -0.55 7.39 -1.02
N SER A 47 -0.86 6.11 -1.22
CA SER A 47 0.12 5.02 -1.04
C SER A 47 1.35 5.22 -1.92
N VAL A 48 1.18 5.54 -3.20
CA VAL A 48 2.35 5.78 -4.10
C VAL A 48 3.20 6.95 -3.61
N ALA A 49 2.56 8.07 -3.22
CA ALA A 49 3.28 9.22 -2.68
C ALA A 49 4.09 8.86 -1.41
N LEU A 50 3.50 8.04 -0.53
CA LEU A 50 4.18 7.53 0.66
C LEU A 50 5.33 6.59 0.32
N THR A 51 5.16 5.67 -0.63
CA THR A 51 6.25 4.79 -1.09
C THR A 51 7.45 5.60 -1.57
N VAL A 52 7.22 6.65 -2.37
CA VAL A 52 8.31 7.53 -2.85
C VAL A 52 9.02 8.18 -1.67
N PHE A 53 8.26 8.76 -0.74
CA PHE A 53 8.81 9.38 0.47
C PHE A 53 9.64 8.40 1.31
N GLU A 54 9.10 7.20 1.58
CA GLU A 54 9.75 6.14 2.34
C GLU A 54 11.08 5.72 1.72
N ILE A 55 11.11 5.47 0.41
CA ILE A 55 12.32 5.02 -0.29
C ILE A 55 13.35 6.14 -0.39
N MET A 56 12.91 7.39 -0.63
CA MET A 56 13.81 8.54 -0.68
C MET A 56 14.54 8.76 0.66
N LYS A 57 13.81 8.62 1.77
CA LYS A 57 14.31 8.81 3.13
C LYS A 57 14.97 7.56 3.72
N GLY A 58 14.86 6.41 3.06
CA GLY A 58 15.42 5.15 3.55
C GLY A 58 14.76 4.67 4.84
N LEU A 59 13.45 4.90 4.97
CA LEU A 59 12.70 4.53 6.16
C LEU A 59 12.56 3.01 6.30
N ASP A 60 12.66 2.53 7.52
CA ASP A 60 12.41 1.13 7.87
C ASP A 60 10.93 0.75 7.69
N PHE A 61 10.66 -0.55 7.57
CA PHE A 61 9.30 -1.07 7.37
C PHE A 61 8.30 -0.60 8.45
N PHE A 62 8.77 -0.45 9.70
CA PHE A 62 8.04 0.11 10.82
C PHE A 62 8.75 1.35 11.36
N TYR A 63 8.89 2.39 10.53
CA TYR A 63 9.61 3.62 10.88
C TYR A 63 8.94 4.47 11.99
N GLY A 64 7.85 4.01 12.60
CA GLY A 64 7.19 4.67 13.72
C GLY A 64 7.20 3.88 15.04
N TYR A 65 8.16 2.97 15.28
CA TYR A 65 8.24 2.16 16.50
C TYR A 65 9.34 2.60 17.51
N ALA A 66 8.99 2.45 18.79
CA ALA A 66 9.75 2.58 20.04
C ALA A 66 9.94 3.96 20.70
N GLU A 67 10.83 4.86 20.28
CA GLU A 67 11.23 5.99 21.16
C GLU A 67 10.53 7.35 20.89
N ASN A 68 9.92 7.55 19.72
CA ASN A 68 9.19 8.79 19.34
C ASN A 68 7.79 8.48 18.77
N TRP A 69 7.07 7.55 19.37
CA TRP A 69 5.80 7.04 18.84
C TRP A 69 4.68 8.11 18.86
N ASN A 70 4.32 8.63 17.68
CA ASN A 70 3.19 9.56 17.50
C ASN A 70 1.94 8.86 16.90
N GLY A 71 1.80 7.53 17.08
CA GLY A 71 0.68 6.73 16.57
C GLY A 71 0.84 6.13 15.16
N TYR A 72 1.78 6.60 14.34
CA TYR A 72 1.86 6.27 12.90
C TYR A 72 2.58 4.96 12.52
N GLY A 73 3.16 4.22 13.47
CA GLY A 73 4.07 3.09 13.17
C GLY A 73 3.48 1.90 12.39
N ILE A 74 2.15 1.77 12.32
CA ILE A 74 1.44 0.72 11.56
C ILE A 74 0.95 1.26 10.19
N VAL A 75 0.93 2.58 10.01
CA VAL A 75 0.35 3.26 8.85
C VAL A 75 1.47 3.69 7.90
N ASN A 76 1.84 2.78 7.00
CA ASN A 76 2.79 3.03 5.90
C ASN A 76 2.08 2.86 4.55
N SER A 77 2.80 3.01 3.43
CA SER A 77 2.19 2.88 2.10
C SER A 77 1.46 1.54 1.90
N GLY A 78 2.03 0.43 2.40
CA GLY A 78 1.41 -0.89 2.33
C GLY A 78 0.07 -0.98 3.06
N PHE A 79 -0.06 -0.33 4.22
CA PHE A 79 -1.33 -0.25 4.93
C PHE A 79 -2.39 0.52 4.14
N ILE A 80 -2.03 1.70 3.61
CA ILE A 80 -2.93 2.53 2.81
C ILE A 80 -3.38 1.79 1.53
N ALA A 81 -2.45 1.14 0.83
CA ALA A 81 -2.76 0.31 -0.32
C ALA A 81 -3.70 -0.85 0.05
N GLY A 82 -3.42 -1.57 1.14
CA GLY A 82 -4.28 -2.65 1.62
C GLY A 82 -5.71 -2.17 1.93
N MET A 83 -5.85 -1.01 2.59
CA MET A 83 -7.17 -0.44 2.91
C MET A 83 -8.02 -0.14 1.68
N SER A 84 -7.40 0.20 0.53
CA SER A 84 -8.13 0.45 -0.71
C SER A 84 -8.97 -0.75 -1.16
N ALA A 85 -8.58 -1.98 -0.78
CA ALA A 85 -9.32 -3.21 -1.08
C ALA A 85 -10.74 -3.19 -0.52
N PHE A 86 -10.98 -2.49 0.60
CA PHE A 86 -12.33 -2.28 1.15
C PHE A 86 -13.23 -1.58 0.13
N PHE A 87 -12.72 -0.62 -0.62
CA PHE A 87 -13.57 0.19 -1.51
C PHE A 87 -13.79 -0.46 -2.88
N PHE A 88 -12.84 -1.29 -3.32
CA PHE A 88 -12.93 -1.98 -4.59
C PHE A 88 -13.70 -3.30 -4.51
N SER A 89 -13.64 -4.01 -3.39
CA SER A 89 -14.27 -5.33 -3.26
C SER A 89 -15.79 -5.21 -3.24
N ARG A 90 -16.50 -6.03 -4.01
CA ARG A 90 -17.98 -6.06 -3.99
C ARG A 90 -18.52 -7.32 -3.36
N ASP A 91 -17.77 -8.40 -3.51
CA ASP A 91 -18.02 -9.72 -3.00
C ASP A 91 -16.67 -10.36 -2.66
N TRP A 92 -16.70 -11.53 -2.04
CA TRP A 92 -15.49 -12.23 -1.61
C TRP A 92 -14.54 -12.59 -2.78
N ARG A 93 -15.09 -12.97 -3.94
CA ARG A 93 -14.26 -13.37 -5.10
C ARG A 93 -13.58 -12.16 -5.70
N THR A 94 -14.32 -11.08 -5.94
CA THR A 94 -13.73 -9.82 -6.44
C THR A 94 -12.73 -9.25 -5.44
N GLY A 95 -13.01 -9.35 -4.13
CA GLY A 95 -12.08 -8.95 -3.08
C GLY A 95 -10.74 -9.66 -3.17
N ILE A 96 -10.72 -11.00 -3.22
CA ILE A 96 -9.46 -11.75 -3.32
C ILE A 96 -8.65 -11.33 -4.54
N ILE A 97 -9.30 -11.20 -5.70
CA ILE A 97 -8.65 -10.77 -6.95
C ILE A 97 -8.01 -9.38 -6.76
N ILE A 98 -8.74 -8.45 -6.16
CA ILE A 98 -8.26 -7.09 -5.89
C ILE A 98 -7.04 -7.10 -4.96
N VAL A 99 -7.05 -7.89 -3.90
CA VAL A 99 -5.94 -7.93 -2.95
C VAL A 99 -4.67 -8.50 -3.59
N ILE A 100 -4.80 -9.56 -4.40
CA ILE A 100 -3.68 -10.09 -5.19
C ILE A 100 -3.17 -9.02 -6.16
N LEU A 101 -4.07 -8.35 -6.87
CA LEU A 101 -3.70 -7.29 -7.82
C LEU A 101 -2.97 -6.15 -7.12
N LEU A 102 -3.47 -5.66 -5.98
CA LEU A 102 -2.82 -4.62 -5.18
C LEU A 102 -1.43 -5.06 -4.71
N GLY A 103 -1.29 -6.31 -4.24
CA GLY A 103 0.01 -6.86 -3.84
C GLY A 103 1.03 -6.85 -4.99
N ILE A 104 0.62 -7.29 -6.19
CA ILE A 104 1.46 -7.27 -7.41
C ILE A 104 1.79 -5.83 -7.80
N CYS A 105 0.81 -4.94 -7.82
CA CYS A 105 1.00 -3.53 -8.13
C CYS A 105 2.00 -2.87 -7.17
N THR A 106 1.87 -3.08 -5.85
CA THR A 106 2.83 -2.55 -4.86
C THR A 106 4.23 -3.12 -5.06
N LEU A 107 4.35 -4.41 -5.40
CA LEU A 107 5.67 -5.02 -5.66
C LEU A 107 6.37 -4.34 -6.85
N ILE A 108 5.65 -4.20 -7.98
CA ILE A 108 6.17 -3.56 -9.19
C ILE A 108 6.45 -2.07 -8.94
N GLU A 109 5.52 -1.37 -8.31
CA GLU A 109 5.61 0.05 -7.99
C GLU A 109 6.84 0.35 -7.14
N ARG A 110 7.04 -0.37 -6.02
CA ARG A 110 8.21 -0.19 -5.16
C ARG A 110 9.52 -0.52 -5.89
N PHE A 111 9.52 -1.54 -6.75
CA PHE A 111 10.70 -1.87 -7.57
C PHE A 111 11.05 -0.70 -8.52
N CYS A 112 10.07 -0.19 -9.26
CA CYS A 112 10.25 0.94 -10.18
C CYS A 112 10.71 2.20 -9.45
N VAL A 113 10.12 2.53 -8.30
CA VAL A 113 10.51 3.71 -7.51
C VAL A 113 11.95 3.60 -7.01
N ARG A 114 12.38 2.44 -6.49
CA ARG A 114 13.79 2.21 -6.09
C ARG A 114 14.74 2.38 -7.28
N TYR A 115 14.35 1.88 -8.45
CA TYR A 115 15.13 2.02 -9.67
C TYR A 115 15.29 3.47 -10.12
N ILE A 116 14.20 4.22 -10.22
CA ILE A 116 14.22 5.64 -10.61
C ILE A 116 15.08 6.45 -9.64
N ILE A 117 14.90 6.26 -8.32
CA ILE A 117 15.68 6.99 -7.31
C ILE A 117 17.17 6.62 -7.39
N SER A 118 17.50 5.36 -7.70
CA SER A 118 18.90 4.94 -7.89
C SER A 118 19.54 5.59 -9.12
N LEU A 119 18.81 5.74 -10.23
CA LEU A 119 19.31 6.45 -11.42
C LEU A 119 19.61 7.91 -11.09
N ILE A 120 18.64 8.61 -10.49
CA ILE A 120 18.79 10.03 -10.11
C ILE A 120 20.00 10.22 -9.19
N LYS A 121 20.22 9.34 -8.21
CA LYS A 121 21.37 9.47 -7.28
C LYS A 121 22.72 9.19 -7.93
N ASN A 122 22.77 8.38 -8.99
CA ASN A 122 24.00 8.08 -9.71
C ASN A 122 24.40 9.21 -10.67
N ASP A 123 23.43 9.89 -11.29
CA ASP A 123 23.69 11.05 -12.16
C ASP A 123 24.19 12.29 -11.39
N GLN A 124 24.00 12.32 -10.07
CA GLN A 124 24.44 13.41 -9.18
C GLN A 124 25.83 13.17 -8.54
N LYS A 125 26.51 12.08 -8.92
CA LYS A 125 27.88 11.75 -8.49
C LYS A 125 28.87 11.98 -9.62
#